data_AF-A0A531KB24-F1
#
_entry.id   AF-A0A531KB24-F1
#
_cell.length_a   1.000
_cell.length_b   1.000
_cell.length_c   1.000
_cell.angle_alpha   90.00
_cell.angle_beta   90.00
_cell.angle_gamma   90.00
#
_symmetry.space_group_name_H-M   'P 1'
#
loop_
_entity.id
_entity.type
_entity.pdbx_description
1 polymer ?
#
loop_
_entity_poly.entity_id
_entity_poly.type
_entity_poly.pdbx_seq_one_letter_code
_entity_poly.pdbx_strand_id
1 'polypeptide(L)'
;IHELNSELRVESERSLMMRSADVLEKITSKRPTGIRTPSWDYSDATLQIIREMGLTYDSSLMADDNCYELLEDEEPTGVIEIPVEWIRDDATYLWMSPDGSSRPDSSLDDVLSVFIREFEGAYQDADLFQLTLHPHVIGY
;
A
#
# COMPACT_ATOMS: atom_id res chain seq x y z
N ILE A 1 12.91 -5.44 4.00
CA ILE A 1 11.72 -6.25 4.31
C ILE A 1 10.71 -5.83 3.27
N HIS A 2 10.38 -6.74 2.36
CA HIS A 2 9.44 -6.59 1.24
C HIS A 2 8.93 -7.99 0.82
N GLU A 3 8.73 -8.86 1.80
CA GLU A 3 8.25 -10.23 1.66
C GLU A 3 6.74 -10.24 1.38
N LEU A 4 6.25 -11.21 0.59
CA LEU A 4 4.81 -11.41 0.37
C LEU A 4 4.18 -11.98 1.65
N ASN A 5 3.24 -11.24 2.24
CA ASN A 5 2.55 -11.64 3.47
C ASN A 5 1.85 -12.99 3.33
N SER A 6 1.19 -13.24 2.20
CA SER A 6 0.46 -14.47 1.87
C SER A 6 1.36 -15.71 1.80
N GLU A 7 2.68 -15.53 1.61
CA GLU A 7 3.66 -16.61 1.61
C GLU A 7 4.30 -16.88 2.99
N LEU A 8 4.00 -16.03 3.98
CA LEU A 8 4.55 -16.16 5.32
C LEU A 8 3.66 -17.02 6.22
N ARG A 9 4.29 -17.66 7.20
CA ARG A 9 3.56 -18.16 8.37
C ARG A 9 3.11 -16.99 9.22
N VAL A 10 1.93 -17.10 9.83
CA VAL A 10 1.33 -16.06 10.69
C VAL A 10 2.32 -15.53 11.74
N GLU A 11 3.06 -16.41 12.43
CA GLU A 11 4.02 -15.98 13.45
C GLU A 11 5.21 -15.19 12.85
N SER A 12 5.57 -15.51 11.62
CA SER A 12 6.67 -14.85 10.90
C SER A 12 6.23 -13.47 10.41
N GLU A 13 5.05 -13.37 9.79
CA GLU A 13 4.43 -12.11 9.39
C GLU A 13 4.29 -11.17 10.60
N ARG A 14 3.66 -11.65 11.68
CA ARG A 14 3.49 -10.90 12.93
C ARG A 14 4.81 -10.39 13.50
N SER A 15 5.82 -11.27 13.58
CA SER A 15 7.15 -10.92 14.09
C SER A 15 7.83 -9.88 13.20
N LEU A 16 7.74 -10.02 11.88
CA LEU A 16 8.31 -9.07 10.92
C LEU A 16 7.64 -7.70 11.02
N MET A 17 6.31 -7.64 11.06
CA MET A 17 5.57 -6.39 11.18
C MET A 17 5.87 -5.65 12.50
N MET A 18 5.86 -6.37 13.63
CA MET A 18 6.22 -5.80 14.94
C MET A 18 7.65 -5.25 14.96
N ARG A 19 8.63 -6.03 14.47
CA ARG A 19 10.03 -5.58 14.37
C ARG A 19 10.20 -4.39 13.44
N SER A 20 9.42 -4.33 12.36
CA SER A 20 9.46 -3.20 11.43
C SER A 20 8.98 -1.92 12.11
N ALA A 21 7.89 -1.98 12.88
CA ALA A 21 7.41 -0.86 13.67
C ALA A 21 8.44 -0.39 14.71
N ASP A 22 9.09 -1.32 15.42
CA ASP A 22 10.12 -0.99 16.42
C ASP A 22 11.36 -0.32 15.80
N VAL A 23 11.77 -0.78 14.61
CA VAL A 23 12.88 -0.17 13.86
C VAL A 23 12.51 1.24 13.40
N LEU A 24 11.31 1.44 12.85
CA LEU A 24 10.83 2.75 12.43
C LEU A 24 10.73 3.72 13.61
N GLU A 25 10.21 3.26 14.75
CA GLU A 25 10.14 4.06 15.97
C GLU A 25 11.53 4.46 16.47
N LYS A 26 12.49 3.54 16.46
CA LYS A 26 13.88 3.85 16.84
C LYS A 26 14.52 4.90 15.93
N ILE A 27 14.23 4.88 14.63
CA ILE A 27 14.80 5.81 13.65
C ILE A 27 14.12 7.19 13.72
N THR A 28 12.79 7.20 13.85
CA THR A 28 11.98 8.43 13.72
C THR A 28 11.56 9.03 15.06
N SER A 29 11.79 8.32 16.17
CA SER A 29 11.28 8.61 17.52
C SER A 29 9.74 8.67 17.59
N LYS A 30 9.04 8.11 16.61
CA LYS A 30 7.58 8.04 16.54
C LYS A 30 7.15 6.65 16.11
N ARG A 31 6.24 6.04 16.85
CA ARG A 31 5.65 4.77 16.45
C ARG A 31 4.74 4.99 15.22
N PRO A 32 4.88 4.17 14.16
CA PRO A 32 3.97 4.27 13.00
C PRO A 32 2.54 3.98 13.43
N THR A 33 1.59 4.70 12.84
CA THR A 33 0.15 4.55 13.10
C THR A 33 -0.60 3.92 11.94
N GLY A 34 0.09 3.57 10.87
CA GLY A 34 -0.48 2.81 9.76
C GLY A 34 0.57 2.04 8.99
N ILE A 35 0.10 1.29 8.01
CA ILE A 35 0.90 0.37 7.21
C ILE A 35 0.44 0.38 5.75
N ARG A 36 1.34 -0.05 4.89
CA ARG A 36 1.09 -0.54 3.55
C ARG A 36 1.85 -1.86 3.41
N THR A 37 1.17 -2.94 3.08
CA THR A 37 1.82 -4.25 2.97
C THR A 37 2.71 -4.31 1.72
N PRO A 38 3.82 -5.06 1.76
CA PRO A 38 4.67 -5.23 0.60
C PRO A 38 3.89 -5.78 -0.59
N SER A 39 4.10 -5.22 -1.77
CA SER A 39 3.39 -5.61 -2.99
C SER A 39 1.86 -5.52 -2.93
N TRP A 40 1.30 -4.80 -1.93
CA TRP A 40 -0.13 -4.82 -1.59
C TRP A 40 -0.68 -6.24 -1.37
N ASP A 41 0.19 -7.13 -0.92
CA ASP A 41 -0.14 -8.52 -0.66
C ASP A 41 -0.68 -8.68 0.76
N TYR A 42 -1.77 -9.41 0.89
CA TYR A 42 -2.54 -9.54 2.13
C TYR A 42 -2.74 -11.01 2.44
N SER A 43 -2.47 -11.41 3.69
CA SER A 43 -2.76 -12.75 4.19
C SER A 43 -4.07 -12.75 4.99
N ASP A 44 -4.62 -13.94 5.26
CA ASP A 44 -5.78 -14.09 6.14
C ASP A 44 -5.53 -13.57 7.57
N ALA A 45 -4.27 -13.44 7.99
CA ALA A 45 -3.89 -12.97 9.32
C ALA A 45 -3.52 -11.48 9.37
N THR A 46 -3.30 -10.83 8.24
CA THR A 46 -2.76 -9.46 8.18
C THR A 46 -3.64 -8.48 8.97
N LEU A 47 -4.96 -8.49 8.77
CA LEU A 47 -5.87 -7.58 9.47
C LEU A 47 -5.83 -7.78 10.99
N GLN A 48 -5.85 -9.02 11.45
CA GLN A 48 -5.73 -9.34 12.88
C GLN A 48 -4.42 -8.78 13.46
N ILE A 49 -3.30 -8.93 12.74
CA ILE A 49 -1.99 -8.43 13.18
C ILE A 49 -1.99 -6.88 13.23
N ILE A 50 -2.57 -6.22 12.23
CA ILE A 50 -2.71 -4.75 12.19
C ILE A 50 -3.47 -4.25 13.42
N ARG A 51 -4.55 -4.93 13.81
CA ARG A 51 -5.32 -4.63 15.02
C ARG A 51 -4.48 -4.86 16.29
N GLU A 52 -3.76 -5.96 16.39
CA GLU A 52 -2.88 -6.24 17.53
C GLU A 52 -1.77 -5.20 17.70
N MET A 53 -1.28 -4.63 16.59
CA MET A 53 -0.30 -3.55 16.60
C MET A 53 -0.88 -2.20 17.04
N GLY A 54 -2.21 -2.05 17.05
CA GLY A 54 -2.90 -0.81 17.35
C GLY A 54 -2.76 0.24 16.25
N LEU A 55 -2.62 -0.20 14.99
CA LEU A 55 -2.59 0.71 13.84
C LEU A 55 -3.98 1.29 13.59
N THR A 56 -4.02 2.53 13.14
CA THR A 56 -5.25 3.31 12.88
C THR A 56 -5.68 3.27 11.42
N TYR A 57 -4.75 2.95 10.51
CA TYR A 57 -5.07 2.81 9.09
C TYR A 57 -4.20 1.75 8.39
N ASP A 58 -4.76 1.17 7.33
CA ASP A 58 -4.06 0.39 6.31
C ASP A 58 -4.19 1.12 4.96
N SER A 59 -3.29 0.82 4.03
CA SER A 59 -3.30 1.38 2.68
C SER A 59 -2.74 0.36 1.70
N SER A 60 -3.46 -0.74 1.57
CA SER A 60 -3.07 -1.95 0.84
C SER A 60 -4.23 -2.57 0.03
N LEU A 61 -5.48 -2.26 0.36
CA LEU A 61 -6.68 -2.82 -0.25
C LEU A 61 -7.32 -1.85 -1.25
N MET A 62 -8.26 -2.37 -2.05
CA MET A 62 -8.79 -1.70 -3.25
C MET A 62 -10.31 -1.84 -3.39
N ALA A 63 -11.04 -1.99 -2.27
CA ALA A 63 -12.48 -2.30 -2.36
C ALA A 63 -13.36 -1.10 -2.71
N ASP A 64 -12.84 0.12 -2.59
CA ASP A 64 -13.53 1.38 -2.83
C ASP A 64 -12.52 2.45 -3.29
N ASP A 65 -13.00 3.54 -3.87
CA ASP A 65 -12.20 4.69 -4.30
C ASP A 65 -11.96 5.67 -3.13
N ASN A 66 -12.83 5.63 -2.11
CA ASN A 66 -12.74 6.47 -0.91
C ASN A 66 -12.36 5.67 0.35
N CYS A 67 -11.93 6.37 1.40
CA CYS A 67 -11.60 5.70 2.66
C CYS A 67 -12.82 4.97 3.27
N TYR A 68 -12.62 3.75 3.73
CA TYR A 68 -13.65 2.93 4.38
C TYR A 68 -13.09 2.24 5.63
N GLU A 69 -13.96 1.79 6.53
CA GLU A 69 -13.53 1.04 7.71
C GLU A 69 -13.45 -0.46 7.39
N LEU A 70 -12.33 -1.09 7.75
CA LEU A 70 -12.15 -2.53 7.59
C LEU A 70 -13.04 -3.28 8.57
N LEU A 71 -13.63 -4.37 8.09
CA LEU A 71 -14.47 -5.27 8.88
C LEU A 71 -13.74 -6.60 9.11
N GLU A 72 -13.90 -7.16 10.30
CA GLU A 72 -13.48 -8.53 10.63
C GLU A 72 -14.72 -9.25 11.16
N ASP A 73 -15.12 -10.35 10.52
CA ASP A 73 -16.39 -11.04 10.80
C ASP A 73 -17.62 -10.12 10.77
N GLU A 74 -17.68 -9.22 9.78
CA GLU A 74 -18.72 -8.19 9.60
C GLU A 74 -18.75 -7.09 10.69
N GLU A 75 -17.82 -7.10 11.64
CA GLU A 75 -17.74 -6.13 12.72
C GLU A 75 -16.68 -5.05 12.45
N PRO A 76 -16.97 -3.76 12.72
CA PRO A 76 -16.02 -2.66 12.56
C PRO A 76 -14.74 -2.83 13.39
N THR A 77 -13.57 -2.67 12.76
CA THR A 77 -12.28 -2.91 13.42
C THR A 77 -11.65 -1.68 14.06
N GLY A 78 -12.10 -0.48 13.69
CA GLY A 78 -11.46 0.80 13.98
C GLY A 78 -10.28 1.14 13.07
N VAL A 79 -9.96 0.29 12.09
CA VAL A 79 -8.89 0.51 11.11
C VAL A 79 -9.49 1.08 9.83
N ILE A 80 -9.03 2.26 9.44
CA ILE A 80 -9.45 2.89 8.18
C ILE A 80 -8.56 2.41 7.04
N GLU A 81 -9.15 1.92 5.96
CA GLU A 81 -8.46 1.74 4.71
C GLU A 81 -8.33 3.07 3.98
N ILE A 82 -7.12 3.38 3.52
CA ILE A 82 -6.83 4.42 2.54
C ILE A 82 -6.52 3.67 1.24
N PRO A 83 -7.51 3.46 0.36
CA PRO A 83 -7.38 2.50 -0.72
C PRO A 83 -6.28 2.89 -1.71
N VAL A 84 -5.61 1.85 -2.21
CA VAL A 84 -4.60 1.95 -3.27
C VAL A 84 -5.22 1.59 -4.62
N GLU A 85 -4.56 2.00 -5.70
CA GLU A 85 -4.94 1.59 -7.05
C GLU A 85 -3.70 1.40 -7.92
N TRP A 86 -3.67 0.31 -8.70
CA TRP A 86 -2.57 0.03 -9.63
C TRP A 86 -2.39 1.13 -10.69
N ILE A 87 -3.48 1.79 -11.10
CA ILE A 87 -3.41 2.87 -12.10
C ILE A 87 -2.68 4.11 -11.57
N ARG A 88 -2.59 4.26 -10.24
CA ARG A 88 -1.95 5.36 -9.49
C ARG A 88 -0.64 4.93 -8.82
N ASP A 89 0.05 3.94 -9.38
CA ASP A 89 1.37 3.46 -8.95
C ASP A 89 2.39 3.56 -10.08
N ASP A 90 3.55 4.14 -9.81
CA ASP A 90 4.63 4.28 -10.78
C ASP A 90 5.22 2.92 -11.18
N ALA A 91 5.28 1.96 -10.26
CA ALA A 91 5.84 0.64 -10.52
C ALA A 91 5.04 -0.11 -11.59
N THR A 92 3.73 0.09 -11.69
CA THR A 92 2.88 -0.52 -12.73
C THR A 92 3.38 -0.21 -14.14
N TYR A 93 3.90 1.00 -14.36
CA TYR A 93 4.28 1.47 -15.69
C TYR A 93 5.78 1.42 -15.94
N LEU A 94 6.57 1.72 -14.90
CA LEU A 94 7.99 2.05 -15.03
C LEU A 94 8.91 0.98 -14.44
N TRP A 95 8.36 -0.01 -13.70
CA TRP A 95 9.18 -1.09 -13.18
C TRP A 95 9.48 -2.14 -14.26
N MET A 96 10.76 -2.51 -14.36
CA MET A 96 11.19 -3.63 -15.17
C MET A 96 11.48 -4.83 -14.26
N SER A 97 10.80 -5.96 -14.50
CA SER A 97 11.09 -7.18 -13.77
C SER A 97 12.55 -7.61 -14.03
N PRO A 98 13.31 -8.06 -13.02
CA PRO A 98 14.69 -8.50 -13.20
C PRO A 98 14.87 -9.66 -14.20
N ASP A 99 13.84 -10.48 -14.37
CA ASP A 99 13.78 -11.58 -15.34
C ASP A 99 13.37 -11.13 -16.76
N GLY A 100 13.06 -9.84 -16.94
CA GLY A 100 12.65 -9.25 -18.20
C GLY A 100 11.23 -9.59 -18.64
N SER A 101 10.41 -10.20 -17.76
CA SER A 101 9.01 -10.56 -18.04
C SER A 101 8.10 -9.33 -18.19
N SER A 102 8.41 -8.24 -17.48
CA SER A 102 7.79 -6.93 -17.64
C SER A 102 8.82 -5.92 -18.10
N ARG A 103 8.53 -5.18 -19.17
CA ARG A 103 9.33 -4.05 -19.66
C ARG A 103 8.46 -2.80 -19.75
N PRO A 104 8.93 -1.66 -19.23
CA PRO A 104 8.26 -0.38 -19.42
C PRO A 104 8.23 0.00 -20.90
N ASP A 105 7.03 0.04 -21.48
CA ASP A 105 6.82 0.50 -22.85
C ASP A 105 6.16 1.89 -22.90
N SER A 106 5.78 2.45 -21.75
CA SER A 106 5.14 3.77 -21.63
C SER A 106 6.18 4.88 -21.52
N SER A 107 5.96 6.01 -22.18
CA SER A 107 6.78 7.21 -21.97
C SER A 107 6.43 7.88 -20.63
N LEU A 108 7.34 8.68 -20.08
CA LEU A 108 7.07 9.44 -18.85
C LEU A 108 5.91 10.43 -19.03
N ASP A 109 5.76 11.02 -20.22
CA ASP A 109 4.65 11.91 -20.54
C ASP A 109 3.31 11.16 -20.55
N ASP A 110 3.28 9.91 -21.04
CA ASP A 110 2.08 9.08 -21.01
C ASP A 110 1.69 8.74 -19.57
N VAL A 111 2.65 8.31 -18.74
CA VAL A 111 2.41 7.98 -17.32
C VAL A 111 1.92 9.21 -16.55
N LEU A 112 2.57 10.37 -16.74
CA LEU A 112 2.12 11.62 -16.14
C LEU A 112 0.70 11.98 -16.58
N SER A 113 0.37 11.77 -17.87
CA SER A 113 -0.97 12.05 -18.38
C SER A 113 -2.04 11.18 -17.71
N VAL A 114 -1.72 9.93 -17.38
CA VAL A 114 -2.62 9.05 -16.62
C VAL A 114 -2.82 9.61 -15.21
N PHE A 115 -1.75 9.92 -14.48
CA PHE A 115 -1.86 10.46 -13.12
C PHE A 115 -2.63 11.78 -13.06
N ILE A 116 -2.45 12.66 -14.05
CA ILE A 116 -3.21 13.92 -14.14
C ILE A 116 -4.69 13.64 -14.37
N ARG A 117 -5.06 12.70 -15.26
CA ARG A 117 -6.46 12.36 -15.51
C ARG A 117 -7.12 11.76 -14.28
N GLU A 118 -6.42 10.87 -13.58
CA GLU A 118 -6.90 10.29 -12.32
C GLU A 118 -7.10 11.34 -11.25
N PHE A 119 -6.18 12.31 -11.13
CA PHE A 119 -6.34 13.45 -10.23
C PHE A 119 -7.52 14.34 -10.62
N GLU A 120 -7.69 14.66 -11.90
CA GLU A 120 -8.80 15.50 -12.38
C GLU A 120 -10.15 14.84 -12.13
N GLY A 121 -10.26 13.52 -12.29
CA GLY A 121 -11.46 12.75 -11.95
C GLY A 121 -11.78 12.83 -10.45
N ALA A 122 -10.84 12.43 -9.59
CA ALA A 122 -11.02 12.50 -8.15
C ALA A 122 -11.33 13.93 -7.66
N TYR A 123 -10.72 14.95 -8.28
CA TYR A 123 -11.01 16.35 -7.97
C TYR A 123 -12.43 16.78 -8.35
N GLN A 124 -12.96 16.31 -9.50
CA GLN A 124 -14.32 16.61 -9.94
C GLN A 124 -15.36 15.98 -9.03
N ASP A 125 -15.12 14.75 -8.58
CA ASP A 125 -16.03 13.98 -7.74
C ASP A 125 -15.86 14.27 -6.24
N ALA A 126 -14.82 15.03 -5.88
CA ALA A 126 -14.42 15.37 -4.51
C ALA A 126 -14.02 14.13 -3.67
N ASP A 127 -13.37 13.17 -4.33
CA ASP A 127 -12.91 11.90 -3.79
C ASP A 127 -11.43 11.94 -3.38
N LEU A 128 -10.97 10.86 -2.75
CA LEU A 128 -9.56 10.64 -2.44
C LEU A 128 -8.72 10.50 -3.71
N PHE A 129 -7.61 11.25 -3.77
CA PHE A 129 -6.52 10.99 -4.71
C PHE A 129 -5.27 10.56 -3.96
N GLN A 130 -4.87 9.30 -4.13
CA GLN A 130 -3.68 8.73 -3.53
C GLN A 130 -2.71 8.25 -4.61
N LEU A 131 -1.49 8.77 -4.62
CA LEU A 131 -0.44 8.37 -5.55
C LEU A 131 0.66 7.57 -4.83
N THR A 132 1.00 6.38 -5.34
CA THR A 132 2.09 5.56 -4.84
C THR A 132 3.31 5.75 -5.72
N LEU A 133 4.44 6.08 -5.10
CA LEU A 133 5.70 6.32 -5.78
C LEU A 133 6.83 5.58 -5.08
N HIS A 134 7.76 5.07 -5.87
CA HIS A 134 8.90 4.32 -5.39
C HIS A 134 10.19 5.09 -5.74
N PRO A 135 11.03 5.48 -4.76
CA PRO A 135 12.24 6.24 -5.04
C PRO A 135 13.20 5.58 -6.04
N HIS A 136 13.19 4.25 -6.10
CA HIS A 136 14.03 3.48 -7.03
C HIS A 136 13.41 3.32 -8.43
N VAL A 137 12.16 3.77 -8.63
CA VAL A 137 11.44 3.78 -9.91
C VAL A 137 11.44 5.20 -10.47
N ILE A 138 10.85 6.17 -9.75
CA ILE A 138 10.67 7.56 -10.21
C ILE A 138 11.87 8.49 -9.95
N GLY A 139 12.91 8.01 -9.24
CA GLY A 139 14.02 8.84 -8.78
C GLY A 139 15.15 9.08 -9.79
N TYR A 140 15.04 8.57 -11.02
CA TYR A 140 16.08 8.66 -12.06
C TYR A 140 15.72 9.61 -13.19
#